data_AF-A0A0Q6L2D1-F1
#
_entry.id   AF-A0A0Q6L2D1-F1
#
_cell.length_a   1.000
_cell.length_b   1.000
_cell.length_c   1.000
_cell.angle_alpha   90.00
_cell.angle_beta   90.00
_cell.angle_gamma   90.00
#
_symmetry.space_group_name_H-M   'P 1'
#
loop_
_entity.id
_entity.type
_entity.pdbx_description
1 polymer ?
#
loop_
_entity_poly.entity_id
_entity_poly.type
_entity_poly.pdbx_seq_one_letter_code
_entity_poly.pdbx_strand_id
1 'polypeptide(L)'
;MAGSVPEDAVRADPDRTRRAAARMSGLADALWDDIDLIRRDADELMESSWTGNAADSHAVLWAEWVDSARKMCGALSEDAALLDRVAIDYAAADKKIDAHEMDSGLRLDR
;
A
#
# COMPACT_ATOMS: atom_id res chain seq x y z
N MET A 1 20.65 -9.34 36.13
CA MET A 1 20.60 -10.18 34.92
C MET A 1 19.18 -10.10 34.36
N ALA A 2 18.86 -9.02 33.64
CA ALA A 2 17.57 -8.92 32.96
C ALA A 2 17.74 -9.62 31.61
N GLY A 3 17.19 -10.83 31.51
CA GLY A 3 17.09 -11.53 30.23
C GLY A 3 16.18 -10.73 29.33
N SER A 4 16.73 -10.18 28.25
CA SER A 4 15.93 -9.62 27.17
C SER A 4 15.03 -10.73 26.66
N VAL A 5 13.71 -10.57 26.84
CA VAL A 5 12.73 -11.41 26.15
C VAL A 5 12.96 -11.15 24.66
N PRO A 6 13.21 -12.18 23.83
CA PRO A 6 13.24 -11.96 22.39
C PRO A 6 11.84 -11.49 22.01
N GLU A 7 11.73 -10.24 21.54
CA GLU A 7 10.56 -9.84 20.76
C GLU A 7 10.39 -10.90 19.68
N ASP A 8 9.20 -11.51 19.59
CA ASP A 8 8.87 -12.52 18.58
C ASP A 8 9.27 -11.95 17.22
N ALA A 9 10.41 -12.40 16.69
CA ALA A 9 10.92 -11.88 15.44
C ALA A 9 9.86 -12.18 14.37
N VAL A 10 9.34 -11.12 13.75
CA VAL A 10 8.36 -11.26 12.67
C VAL A 10 8.98 -12.13 11.59
N ARG A 11 8.47 -13.37 11.47
CA ARG A 11 8.89 -14.30 10.43
C ARG A 11 8.16 -13.95 9.15
N ALA A 12 8.67 -12.95 8.43
CA ALA A 12 8.16 -12.53 7.13
C ALA A 12 8.93 -13.20 5.99
N ASP A 13 8.23 -13.57 4.91
CA ASP A 13 8.82 -13.96 3.64
C ASP A 13 8.87 -12.69 2.76
N PRO A 14 10.06 -12.09 2.52
CA PRO A 14 10.19 -10.84 1.78
C PRO A 14 9.56 -10.88 0.38
N ASP A 15 9.64 -12.02 -0.30
CA ASP A 15 9.09 -12.16 -1.65
C ASP A 15 7.57 -12.23 -1.63
N ARG A 16 6.97 -12.88 -0.62
CA ARG A 16 5.51 -12.83 -0.41
C ARG A 16 5.04 -11.41 -0.08
N THR A 17 5.74 -10.71 0.79
CA THR A 17 5.39 -9.32 1.16
C THR A 17 5.45 -8.40 -0.05
N ARG A 18 6.51 -8.48 -0.87
CA ARG A 18 6.63 -7.69 -2.11
C ARG A 18 5.50 -8.00 -3.10
N ARG A 19 5.14 -9.28 -3.28
CA ARG A 19 4.01 -9.64 -4.16
C ARG A 19 2.68 -9.10 -3.64
N ALA A 20 2.46 -9.12 -2.33
CA ALA A 20 1.27 -8.54 -1.72
C ALA A 20 1.22 -7.02 -1.94
N ALA A 21 2.32 -6.32 -1.68
CA ALA A 21 2.49 -4.89 -1.94
C ALA A 21 2.17 -4.53 -3.40
N ALA A 22 2.79 -5.21 -4.37
CA ALA A 22 2.54 -4.97 -5.79
C ALA A 22 1.07 -5.19 -6.17
N ARG A 23 0.44 -6.24 -5.62
CA ARG A 23 -0.99 -6.50 -5.85
C ARG A 23 -1.87 -5.41 -5.24
N MET A 24 -1.55 -4.95 -4.02
CA MET A 24 -2.31 -3.89 -3.35
C MET A 24 -2.23 -2.58 -4.11
N SER A 25 -1.03 -2.18 -4.56
CA SER A 25 -0.85 -0.98 -5.40
C SER A 25 -1.65 -1.09 -6.69
N GLY A 26 -1.56 -2.21 -7.42
CA GLY A 26 -2.30 -2.38 -8.67
C GLY A 26 -3.82 -2.39 -8.49
N LEU A 27 -4.32 -2.92 -7.36
CA LEU A 27 -5.76 -2.85 -7.03
C LEU A 27 -6.19 -1.42 -6.66
N ALA A 28 -5.35 -0.65 -5.98
CA ALA A 28 -5.61 0.75 -5.68
C ALA A 28 -5.68 1.61 -6.94
N ASP A 29 -4.77 1.38 -7.89
CA ASP A 29 -4.78 2.06 -9.19
C ASP A 29 -6.04 1.72 -9.98
N ALA A 30 -6.37 0.43 -10.12
CA ALA A 30 -7.57 -0.01 -10.83
C ALA A 30 -8.86 0.53 -10.19
N LEU A 31 -8.93 0.54 -8.86
CA LEU A 31 -10.06 1.12 -8.12
C LEU A 31 -10.20 2.62 -8.40
N TRP A 32 -9.09 3.36 -8.42
CA TRP A 32 -9.11 4.78 -8.74
C TRP A 32 -9.57 5.04 -10.19
N ASP A 33 -9.11 4.25 -11.15
CA ASP A 33 -9.55 4.36 -12.54
C ASP A 33 -11.07 4.17 -12.68
N ASP A 34 -11.64 3.17 -11.99
CA ASP A 34 -13.08 2.92 -11.96
C ASP A 34 -13.85 4.09 -11.30
N ILE A 35 -13.33 4.64 -10.20
CA ILE A 35 -13.92 5.82 -9.53
C ILE A 35 -13.87 7.05 -10.45
N ASP A 36 -12.76 7.28 -11.15
CA ASP A 36 -12.60 8.43 -12.04
C ASP A 36 -13.55 8.37 -13.23
N LEU A 37 -13.89 7.16 -13.72
CA LEU A 37 -14.94 6.96 -14.71
C LEU A 37 -16.30 7.44 -14.18
N ILE A 38 -16.71 6.95 -13.01
CA ILE A 38 -18.00 7.33 -12.38
C ILE A 38 -18.04 8.84 -12.10
N ARG A 39 -16.93 9.42 -11.66
CA ARG A 39 -16.77 10.86 -11.48
C ARG A 39 -17.08 11.64 -12.74
N ARG A 40 -16.51 11.25 -13.88
CA ARG A 40 -16.74 11.94 -15.14
C ARG A 40 -18.20 11.85 -15.57
N ASP A 41 -18.82 10.68 -15.44
CA ASP A 41 -20.23 10.48 -15.81
C ASP A 41 -21.17 11.33 -14.92
N ALA A 42 -20.89 11.40 -13.61
CA ALA A 42 -21.65 12.23 -12.68
C ALA A 42 -21.45 13.73 -12.94
N ASP A 43 -20.22 14.15 -13.22
CA ASP A 43 -19.90 15.54 -13.55
C ASP A 43 -20.64 15.96 -14.85
N GLU A 44 -20.64 15.11 -15.89
CA GLU A 44 -21.37 15.36 -17.14
C GLU A 44 -22.89 15.51 -16.91
N LEU A 45 -23.49 14.66 -16.07
CA LEU A 45 -24.91 14.74 -15.71
C LEU A 45 -25.24 16.08 -15.03
N MET A 46 -24.44 16.49 -14.05
CA MET A 46 -24.64 17.72 -13.27
C MET A 46 -24.40 18.99 -14.10
N GLU A 47 -23.49 18.95 -15.08
CA GLU A 47 -23.22 20.09 -15.97
C GLU A 47 -24.32 20.29 -17.03
N SER A 48 -24.90 19.20 -17.54
CA SER A 48 -25.69 19.25 -18.79
C SER A 48 -27.20 19.15 -18.60
N SER A 49 -27.68 18.46 -17.57
CA SER A 49 -29.07 17.97 -17.56
C SER A 49 -29.76 17.99 -16.20
N TRP A 50 -29.01 17.99 -15.09
CA TRP A 50 -29.59 18.03 -13.75
C TRP A 50 -29.26 19.34 -13.05
N THR A 51 -30.28 20.21 -12.89
CA THR A 51 -30.13 21.54 -12.29
C THR A 51 -31.11 21.79 -11.13
N GLY A 52 -30.85 22.83 -10.34
CA GLY A 52 -31.66 23.26 -9.20
C GLY A 52 -31.20 22.66 -7.86
N ASN A 53 -31.88 23.01 -6.76
CA ASN A 53 -31.42 22.72 -5.39
C ASN A 53 -31.04 21.25 -5.11
N ALA A 54 -31.71 20.30 -5.76
CA ALA A 54 -31.40 18.88 -5.61
C ALA A 54 -30.04 18.52 -6.25
N ALA A 55 -29.75 19.08 -7.42
CA ALA A 55 -28.46 18.95 -8.09
C ALA A 55 -27.35 19.61 -7.26
N ASP A 56 -27.59 20.82 -6.73
CA ASP A 56 -26.60 21.54 -5.91
C ASP A 56 -26.26 20.78 -4.62
N SER A 57 -27.27 20.22 -3.96
CA SER A 57 -27.07 19.43 -2.73
C SER A 57 -26.35 18.10 -3.02
N HIS A 58 -26.64 17.48 -4.16
CA HIS A 58 -25.91 16.30 -4.63
C HIS A 58 -24.45 16.63 -4.95
N ALA A 59 -24.18 17.74 -5.66
CA ALA A 59 -22.84 18.13 -6.07
C ALA A 59 -21.88 18.30 -4.88
N VAL A 60 -22.36 18.85 -3.75
CA VAL A 60 -21.58 18.95 -2.51
C VAL A 60 -21.19 17.57 -1.98
N LEU A 61 -22.17 16.68 -1.82
CA LEU A 61 -21.92 15.32 -1.33
C LEU A 61 -21.07 14.50 -2.30
N TRP A 62 -21.24 14.73 -3.60
CA TRP A 62 -20.47 14.10 -4.66
C TRP A 62 -18.99 14.47 -4.54
N ALA A 63 -18.69 15.76 -4.39
CA ALA A 63 -17.32 16.23 -4.22
C ALA A 63 -16.65 15.62 -2.96
N GLU A 64 -17.38 15.54 -1.84
CA GLU A 64 -16.89 14.90 -0.61
C GLU A 64 -16.62 13.40 -0.80
N TRP A 65 -17.50 12.71 -1.52
CA TRP A 65 -17.33 11.28 -1.83
C TRP A 65 -16.09 11.05 -2.71
N VAL A 66 -15.93 11.83 -3.79
CA VAL A 66 -14.76 11.73 -4.70
C VAL A 66 -13.46 11.98 -3.95
N ASP A 67 -13.41 13.01 -3.10
CA ASP A 67 -12.23 13.32 -2.30
C ASP A 67 -11.90 12.19 -1.31
N SER A 68 -12.91 11.62 -0.66
CA SER A 68 -12.74 10.47 0.24
C SER A 68 -12.23 9.24 -0.52
N ALA A 69 -12.77 8.98 -1.71
CA ALA A 69 -12.36 7.88 -2.58
C ALA A 69 -10.90 8.02 -3.01
N ARG A 70 -10.48 9.24 -3.38
CA ARG A 70 -9.08 9.56 -3.69
C ARG A 70 -8.15 9.30 -2.51
N LYS A 71 -8.55 9.75 -1.31
CA LYS A 71 -7.77 9.53 -0.07
C LYS A 71 -7.61 8.05 0.25
N MET A 72 -8.67 7.25 0.10
CA MET A 72 -8.62 5.80 0.32
C MET A 72 -7.65 5.12 -0.66
N CYS A 73 -7.74 5.42 -1.96
CA CYS A 73 -6.83 4.86 -2.95
C CYS A 73 -5.37 5.27 -2.68
N GLY A 74 -5.14 6.54 -2.36
CA GLY A 74 -3.82 7.04 -1.98
C GLY A 74 -3.23 6.31 -0.76
N ALA A 75 -4.04 6.09 0.29
CA ALA A 75 -3.60 5.37 1.48
C ALA A 75 -3.25 3.89 1.18
N LEU A 76 -3.99 3.24 0.29
CA LEU A 76 -3.67 1.86 -0.15
C LEU A 76 -2.34 1.80 -0.92
N SER A 77 -2.10 2.76 -1.81
CA SER A 77 -0.83 2.86 -2.55
C SER A 77 0.34 3.18 -1.63
N GLU A 78 0.13 4.03 -0.62
CA GLU A 78 1.14 4.34 0.40
C GLU A 78 1.48 3.12 1.26
N ASP A 79 0.47 2.39 1.76
CA ASP A 79 0.66 1.16 2.54
C ASP A 79 1.40 0.09 1.71
N ALA A 80 1.03 -0.06 0.42
CA ALA A 80 1.76 -0.93 -0.50
C ALA A 80 3.25 -0.54 -0.62
N ALA A 81 3.56 0.75 -0.73
CA ALA A 81 4.95 1.22 -0.79
C ALA A 81 5.72 0.94 0.51
N LEU A 82 5.07 1.11 1.67
CA LEU A 82 5.66 0.78 2.97
C LEU A 82 5.93 -0.72 3.12
N LEU A 83 5.01 -1.57 2.66
CA LEU A 83 5.19 -3.03 2.66
C LEU A 83 6.35 -3.48 1.77
N ASP A 84 6.48 -2.92 0.56
CA ASP A 84 7.63 -3.21 -0.30
C ASP A 84 8.94 -2.74 0.35
N ARG A 85 8.94 -1.58 0.98
CA ARG A 85 10.11 -1.06 1.70
C ARG A 85 10.55 -2.01 2.81
N VAL A 86 9.61 -2.47 3.65
CA VAL A 86 9.89 -3.43 4.72
C VAL A 86 10.44 -4.75 4.14
N ALA A 87 9.88 -5.23 3.03
CA ALA A 87 10.39 -6.43 2.35
C ALA A 87 11.84 -6.27 1.86
N ILE A 88 12.20 -5.09 1.31
CA ILE A 88 13.57 -4.79 0.91
C ILE A 88 14.52 -4.82 2.12
N ASP A 89 14.10 -4.21 3.24
CA ASP A 89 14.92 -4.14 4.44
C ASP A 89 15.14 -5.53 5.06
N TYR A 90 14.13 -6.40 5.08
CA TYR A 90 14.28 -7.80 5.51
C TYR A 90 15.19 -8.61 4.59
N ALA A 91 15.00 -8.53 3.27
CA ALA A 91 15.87 -9.25 2.34
C ALA A 91 17.34 -8.80 2.43
N ALA A 92 17.60 -7.54 2.79
CA ALA A 92 18.94 -7.03 3.03
C ALA A 92 19.53 -7.51 4.37
N ALA A 93 18.70 -7.68 5.40
CA ALA A 93 19.10 -8.22 6.69
C ALA A 93 19.48 -9.71 6.57
N ASP A 94 18.66 -10.51 5.89
CA ASP A 94 18.90 -11.95 5.68
C ASP A 94 20.24 -12.18 4.97
N LYS A 95 20.52 -11.44 3.89
CA LYS A 95 21.80 -11.52 3.17
C LYS A 95 23.02 -11.21 4.04
N LYS A 96 22.90 -10.30 5.01
CA LYS A 96 23.99 -9.96 5.93
C LYS A 96 24.24 -11.07 6.94
N ILE A 97 23.18 -11.74 7.41
CA ILE A 97 23.28 -12.88 8.33
C ILE A 97 23.96 -14.04 7.61
N ASP A 98 23.50 -14.42 6.42
CA ASP A 98 24.09 -15.50 5.62
C ASP A 98 25.59 -15.29 5.38
N ALA A 99 25.99 -14.05 5.04
CA ALA A 99 27.40 -13.71 4.83
C ALA A 99 28.25 -13.82 6.11
N HIS A 100 27.69 -13.46 7.27
CA HIS A 100 28.39 -13.57 8.55
C HIS A 100 28.55 -15.02 9.02
N GLU A 101 27.53 -15.86 8.80
CA GLU A 101 27.60 -17.30 9.06
C GLU A 101 28.66 -17.99 8.18
N MET A 102 28.75 -17.60 6.90
CA MET A 102 29.79 -18.11 6.00
C MET A 102 31.22 -17.73 6.46
N ASP A 103 31.46 -16.48 6.87
CA ASP A 103 32.77 -16.05 7.40
C ASP A 103 33.13 -16.78 8.70
N SER A 104 32.14 -17.01 9.57
CA SER A 104 32.34 -17.71 10.85
C SER A 104 32.61 -19.21 10.65
N GLY A 105 31.91 -19.86 9.72
CA GLY A 105 32.14 -21.26 9.36
C GLY A 105 33.52 -21.48 8.74
N LEU A 106 33.94 -20.60 7.82
CA LEU A 106 35.28 -20.63 7.22
C LEU A 106 36.42 -20.39 8.23
N ARG A 107 36.14 -19.74 9.36
CA ARG A 107 37.10 -19.52 10.45
C ARG A 107 37.19 -20.69 11.42
N LEU A 108 36.17 -21.52 11.54
CA LEU A 108 36.16 -22.68 12.43
C LEU A 108 36.76 -23.94 11.79
N ASP A 109 36.85 -23.98 10.45
CA ASP A 109 37.41 -25.09 9.68
C ASP A 109 38.94 -25.00 9.41
N ARG A 110 39.68 -24.14 10.15
CA ARG A 110 41.13 -23.92 9.98
C ARG A 110 41.88 -24.07 11.30
#